data_AF-A0A2E3TR04-F1
#
_entry.id   AF-A0A2E3TR04-F1
#
_cell.length_a   1.000
_cell.length_b   1.000
_cell.length_c   1.000
_cell.angle_alpha   90.00
_cell.angle_beta   90.00
_cell.angle_gamma   90.00
#
_symmetry.space_group_name_H-M   'P 1'
#
loop_
_entity.id
_entity.type
_entity.pdbx_description
1 polymer ?
#
loop_
_entity_poly.entity_id
_entity_poly.type
_entity_poly.pdbx_seq_one_letter_code
_entity_poly.pdbx_strand_id
1 'polypeptide(L)'
;MSGPVVLLVVGAPLLALWAYALGEAIWRSDLSGARKLAWVLALVLVPVLGLATYVVLRPTRAQQTDRPAIGISTAEQIVRAAERRQRGEFTDDEYLVKVMAIATFA
;
A
#
# COMPACT_ATOMS: atom_id res chain seq x y z
N MET A 1 -1.00 12.26 -16.02
CA MET A 1 -0.33 11.09 -16.64
C MET A 1 -0.93 9.84 -16.03
N SER A 2 -1.38 8.87 -16.82
CA SER A 2 -1.93 7.62 -16.29
C SER A 2 -0.83 6.80 -15.60
N GLY A 3 -1.15 6.12 -14.49
CA GLY A 3 -0.18 5.35 -13.69
C GLY A 3 0.74 4.41 -14.49
N PRO A 4 0.24 3.67 -15.49
CA PRO A 4 1.08 2.80 -16.33
C PRO A 4 2.15 3.56 -17.13
N VAL A 5 1.85 4.78 -17.57
CA VAL A 5 2.79 5.59 -18.39
C VAL A 5 3.99 6.03 -17.55
N VAL A 6 3.77 6.40 -16.28
CA VAL A 6 4.87 6.76 -15.37
C VAL A 6 5.78 5.56 -15.10
N LEU A 7 5.19 4.38 -14.89
CA LEU A 7 5.92 3.11 -14.73
C LEU A 7 6.78 2.77 -15.95
N LEU A 8 6.28 3.00 -17.17
CA LEU A 8 7.07 2.76 -18.38
C LEU A 8 8.18 3.81 -18.55
N VAL A 9 7.87 5.09 -18.37
CA VAL A 9 8.83 6.18 -18.60
C VAL A 9 9.96 6.18 -17.58
N VAL A 10 9.66 5.85 -16.31
CA VAL A 10 10.67 5.86 -15.23
C VAL A 10 11.16 4.46 -14.92
N GLY A 11 10.24 3.49 -14.83
CA GLY A 11 10.58 2.12 -14.45
C GLY A 11 11.37 1.38 -15.52
N ALA A 12 11.06 1.55 -16.81
CA ALA A 12 11.80 0.88 -17.88
C ALA A 12 13.28 1.28 -17.94
N PRO A 13 13.66 2.58 -17.99
CA PRO A 13 15.08 2.94 -17.99
C PRO A 13 15.78 2.58 -16.69
N LEU A 14 15.09 2.64 -15.55
CA LEU A 14 15.66 2.23 -14.26
C LEU A 14 15.98 0.73 -14.24
N LEU A 15 15.04 -0.11 -14.70
CA LEU A 15 15.25 -1.56 -14.83
C LEU A 15 16.35 -1.88 -15.85
N ALA A 16 16.40 -1.16 -16.97
CA ALA A 16 17.45 -1.33 -17.96
C ALA A 16 18.84 -0.99 -17.39
N LEU A 17 18.96 0.11 -16.64
CA LEU A 17 20.21 0.48 -15.97
C LEU A 17 20.63 -0.58 -14.95
N TRP A 18 19.68 -1.11 -14.19
CA TRP A 18 19.95 -2.14 -13.18
C TRP A 18 20.39 -3.46 -13.83
N ALA A 19 19.69 -3.91 -14.88
CA ALA A 19 20.08 -5.09 -15.65
C ALA A 19 21.45 -4.91 -16.31
N TYR A 20 21.75 -3.73 -16.84
CA TYR A 20 23.06 -3.39 -17.38
C TYR A 20 24.16 -3.46 -16.31
N ALA A 21 23.92 -2.89 -15.12
CA ALA A 21 24.88 -2.94 -14.01
C ALA A 21 25.14 -4.39 -13.54
N LEU A 22 24.10 -5.22 -13.51
CA LEU A 22 24.24 -6.64 -13.17
C LEU A 22 25.04 -7.39 -14.24
N GLY A 23 24.75 -7.13 -15.52
CA GLY A 23 25.48 -7.68 -16.66
C GLY A 23 26.95 -7.27 -16.65
N GLU A 24 27.25 -5.99 -16.41
CA GLU A 24 28.60 -5.45 -16.28
C GLU A 24 29.36 -6.14 -15.14
N ALA A 25 28.75 -6.26 -13.95
CA ALA A 25 29.36 -6.94 -12.83
C ALA A 25 29.67 -8.42 -13.15
N ILE A 26 28.82 -9.09 -13.93
CA ILE A 26 29.02 -10.48 -14.35
C ILE A 26 30.03 -10.59 -15.51
N TRP A 27 30.14 -9.61 -16.39
CA TRP A 27 31.02 -9.69 -17.57
C TRP A 27 32.43 -9.16 -17.29
N ARG A 28 32.59 -8.41 -16.20
CA ARG A 28 33.89 -7.88 -15.78
C ARG A 28 34.86 -9.01 -15.41
N SER A 29 35.97 -9.06 -16.16
CA SER A 29 37.08 -10.01 -16.00
C SER A 29 38.15 -9.56 -15.00
N ASP A 30 38.14 -8.27 -14.66
CA ASP A 30 39.27 -7.61 -13.97
C ASP A 30 39.16 -7.72 -12.43
N LEU A 31 38.17 -8.46 -11.94
CA LEU A 31 37.89 -8.66 -10.53
C LEU A 31 38.11 -10.13 -10.16
N SER A 32 38.78 -10.38 -9.03
CA SER A 32 38.85 -11.72 -8.45
C SER A 32 37.42 -12.26 -8.20
N GLY A 33 37.21 -13.57 -8.37
CA GLY A 33 35.88 -14.18 -8.32
C GLY A 33 35.08 -13.85 -7.05
N ALA A 34 35.74 -13.74 -5.90
CA ALA A 34 35.13 -13.35 -4.64
C ALA A 34 34.62 -11.88 -4.65
N ARG A 35 35.38 -10.97 -5.25
CA ARG A 35 35.00 -9.55 -5.33
C ARG A 35 33.84 -9.34 -6.30
N LYS A 36 33.83 -10.10 -7.38
CA LYS A 36 32.72 -10.17 -8.33
C LYS A 36 31.44 -10.66 -7.65
N LEU A 37 31.53 -11.74 -6.89
CA LEU A 37 30.40 -12.26 -6.13
C LEU A 37 29.87 -11.24 -5.11
N ALA A 38 30.76 -10.54 -4.41
CA ALA A 38 30.37 -9.48 -3.48
C ALA A 38 29.59 -8.35 -4.16
N TRP A 39 30.01 -7.92 -5.36
CA TRP A 39 29.31 -6.90 -6.14
C TRP A 39 27.93 -7.33 -6.62
N VAL A 40 27.83 -8.54 -7.18
CA VAL A 40 26.55 -9.11 -7.61
C VAL A 40 25.60 -9.25 -6.41
N LEU A 41 26.11 -9.76 -5.29
CA LEU A 41 25.33 -9.91 -4.07
C LEU A 41 24.87 -8.55 -3.53
N ALA A 42 25.72 -7.52 -3.54
CA ALA A 42 25.33 -6.17 -3.15
C ALA A 42 24.23 -5.61 -4.07
N LEU A 43 24.36 -5.75 -5.39
CA LEU A 43 23.35 -5.30 -6.37
C LEU A 43 21.96 -5.93 -6.14
N VAL A 44 21.92 -7.17 -5.64
CA VAL A 44 20.68 -7.89 -5.32
C VAL A 44 20.18 -7.55 -3.91
N LEU A 45 21.06 -7.46 -2.91
CA LEU A 45 20.66 -7.22 -1.52
C LEU A 45 20.29 -5.77 -1.24
N VAL A 46 20.93 -4.80 -1.88
CA VAL A 46 20.65 -3.37 -1.68
C VAL A 46 19.17 -3.02 -1.88
N PRO A 47 18.47 -3.42 -2.96
CA PRO A 47 17.05 -3.11 -3.11
C PRO A 47 16.18 -3.82 -2.06
N VAL A 48 16.53 -5.04 -1.64
CA VAL A 48 15.82 -5.77 -0.58
C VAL A 48 15.98 -5.07 0.77
N LEU A 49 17.21 -4.69 1.11
CA LEU A 49 17.51 -3.95 2.33
C LEU A 49 16.84 -2.59 2.32
N GLY A 50 16.87 -1.85 1.20
CA GLY A 50 16.17 -0.58 1.06
C GLY A 50 14.66 -0.72 1.29
N LEU A 51 14.04 -1.77 0.75
CA LEU A 51 12.64 -2.06 0.99
C LEU A 51 12.36 -2.44 2.45
N ALA A 52 13.18 -3.31 3.05
CA ALA A 52 13.04 -3.71 4.44
C ALA A 52 13.19 -2.51 5.38
N THR A 53 14.21 -1.68 5.16
CA THR A 53 14.44 -0.43 5.88
C THR A 53 13.27 0.53 5.72
N TYR A 54 12.74 0.71 4.50
CA TYR A 54 11.54 1.50 4.27
C TYR A 54 10.36 0.95 5.07
N VAL A 55 10.09 -0.35 5.03
CA VAL A 55 8.97 -0.97 5.77
C VAL A 55 9.12 -0.78 7.28
N VAL A 56 10.33 -0.95 7.82
CA VAL A 56 10.61 -0.81 9.26
C VAL A 56 10.50 0.64 9.73
N LEU A 57 11.06 1.58 8.96
CA LEU A 57 11.07 3.01 9.30
C LEU A 57 9.80 3.74 8.88
N ARG A 58 8.98 3.14 8.00
CA ARG A 58 7.76 3.78 7.49
C ARG A 58 6.86 4.05 8.69
N PRO A 59 6.54 5.33 8.96
CA PRO A 59 5.55 5.63 9.97
C PRO A 59 4.25 4.94 9.54
N THR A 60 3.71 4.11 10.43
CA THR A 60 2.39 3.53 10.29
C THR A 60 1.38 4.67 10.33
N ARG A 61 1.19 5.37 9.20
CA ARG A 61 -0.03 6.13 8.98
C ARG A 61 -1.12 5.09 9.16
N ALA A 62 -1.86 5.22 10.26
CA ALA A 62 -3.02 4.41 10.54
C ALA A 62 -3.80 4.26 9.23
N GLN A 63 -4.11 3.02 8.92
CA GLN A 63 -4.88 2.54 7.79
C GLN A 63 -6.28 3.19 7.79
N GLN A 64 -6.36 4.48 7.50
CA GLN A 64 -7.56 5.31 7.45
C GLN A 64 -8.05 5.52 6.01
N THR A 65 -7.50 4.79 5.05
CA THR A 65 -7.96 4.84 3.67
C THR A 65 -8.06 3.40 3.17
N ASP A 66 -9.29 2.96 2.95
CA ASP A 66 -9.67 1.67 2.38
C ASP A 66 -9.29 0.41 3.18
N ARG A 67 -9.89 0.26 4.35
CA ARG A 67 -10.43 -1.07 4.70
C ARG A 67 -11.77 -1.17 3.95
N PRO A 68 -11.92 -2.00 2.89
CA PRO A 68 -13.25 -2.51 2.57
C PRO A 68 -13.72 -3.22 3.83
N ALA A 69 -14.67 -2.60 4.52
CA ALA A 69 -15.11 -3.04 5.81
C ALA A 69 -15.72 -4.43 5.66
N ILE A 70 -14.97 -5.48 6.04
CA ILE A 70 -15.54 -6.78 6.42
C ILE A 70 -16.22 -6.58 7.79
N GLY A 71 -17.20 -5.68 7.81
CA GLY A 71 -17.77 -5.08 8.99
C GLY A 71 -18.73 -3.99 8.54
N ILE A 72 -19.97 -4.39 8.26
CA ILE A 72 -21.19 -3.57 8.10
C ILE A 72 -20.90 -2.16 7.58
N SER A 73 -21.00 -1.99 6.27
CA SER A 73 -20.81 -0.69 5.61
C SER A 73 -21.62 0.42 6.30
N THR A 74 -21.16 1.66 6.29
CA THR A 74 -21.87 2.82 6.84
C THR A 74 -23.33 2.87 6.35
N ALA A 75 -23.54 2.54 5.08
CA ALA A 75 -24.88 2.38 4.49
C ALA A 75 -25.69 1.28 5.18
N GLU A 76 -25.09 0.12 5.44
CA GLU A 76 -25.74 -1.00 6.13
C GLU A 76 -26.04 -0.69 7.61
N GLN A 77 -25.23 0.13 8.28
CA GLN A 77 -25.56 0.63 9.63
C GLN A 77 -26.78 1.56 9.62
N ILE A 78 -26.90 2.42 8.61
CA ILE A 78 -28.07 3.30 8.41
C ILE A 78 -29.32 2.47 8.11
N VAL A 79 -29.20 1.42 7.28
CA VAL A 79 -30.31 0.49 6.97
C VAL A 79 -30.78 -0.25 8.22
N ARG A 80 -29.86 -0.83 9.02
CA ARG A 80 -30.22 -1.49 10.29
C ARG A 80 -30.81 -0.55 11.34
N ALA A 81 -30.41 0.73 11.32
CA ALA A 81 -31.05 1.74 12.15
C ALA A 81 -32.49 2.03 11.68
N ALA A 82 -32.74 2.06 10.37
CA ALA A 82 -34.07 2.27 9.80
C ALA A 82 -35.00 1.08 10.08
N GLU A 83 -34.50 -0.16 9.97
CA GLU A 83 -35.27 -1.36 10.31
C GLU A 83 -35.70 -1.39 11.79
N ARG A 84 -34.82 -0.99 12.71
CA ARG A 84 -35.16 -0.92 14.15
C ARG A 84 -36.22 0.13 14.45
N ARG A 85 -36.18 1.27 13.75
CA ARG A 85 -37.24 2.28 13.81
C ARG A 85 -38.57 1.71 13.32
N GLN A 86 -38.58 0.97 12.20
CA GLN A 86 -39.81 0.35 11.68
C GLN A 86 -40.41 -0.69 12.64
N ARG A 87 -39.58 -1.35 13.44
CA ARG A 87 -40.04 -2.26 14.52
C ARG A 87 -40.56 -1.54 15.77
N GLY A 88 -40.52 -0.20 15.80
CA GLY A 88 -40.94 0.61 16.94
C GLY A 88 -39.95 0.61 18.11
N GLU A 89 -38.72 0.13 17.90
CA GLU A 89 -37.70 0.05 18.97
C GLU A 89 -37.04 1.41 19.27
N PHE A 90 -37.17 2.40 18.38
CA PHE A 90 -36.61 3.74 18.52
C PHE A 90 -37.60 4.82 18.11
N THR A 91 -37.52 5.96 18.77
CA THR A 91 -38.23 7.18 18.38
C THR A 91 -37.50 7.90 17.25
N ASP A 92 -38.22 8.80 16.55
CA ASP A 92 -37.68 9.51 15.39
C ASP A 92 -36.44 10.34 15.73
N ASP A 93 -36.40 10.91 16.94
CA ASP A 93 -35.29 11.73 17.42
C ASP A 93 -34.02 10.88 17.65
N GLU A 94 -34.17 9.68 18.20
CA GLU A 94 -33.07 8.74 18.44
C GLU A 94 -32.47 8.20 17.14
N TYR A 95 -33.30 8.04 16.10
CA TYR A 95 -32.83 7.66 14.77
C TYR A 95 -31.96 8.77 14.15
N LEU A 96 -32.40 10.03 14.21
CA LEU A 96 -31.66 11.16 13.65
C LEU A 96 -30.31 11.36 14.33
N VAL A 97 -30.23 11.22 15.66
CA VAL A 97 -28.96 11.30 16.41
C VAL A 97 -27.97 10.23 15.94
N LYS A 98 -28.43 8.99 15.72
CA LYS A 98 -27.56 7.89 15.26
C LYS A 98 -27.09 8.10 13.82
N VAL A 99 -27.96 8.53 12.91
CA VAL A 99 -27.58 8.82 11.53
C VAL A 99 -26.57 9.96 11.47
N MET A 100 -26.79 11.03 12.26
CA MET A 100 -25.86 12.15 12.35
C MET A 100 -24.50 11.76 12.94
N ALA A 101 -24.48 10.91 13.98
CA ALA A 101 -23.23 10.40 14.54
C ALA A 101 -22.46 9.57 13.50
N ILE A 102 -23.15 8.67 12.78
CA ILE A 102 -22.55 7.87 11.71
C ILE A 102 -22.00 8.77 10.59
N ALA A 103 -22.72 9.83 10.20
CA ALA A 103 -22.28 10.76 9.16
C ALA A 103 -21.14 11.70 9.58
N THR A 104 -20.99 11.97 10.88
CA THR A 104 -19.94 12.85 11.42
C THR A 104 -18.60 12.12 11.62
N PHE A 105 -18.64 10.80 11.80
CA PHE A 105 -17.46 9.95 12.04
C PHE A 105 -17.12 9.01 10.87
N ALA A 106 -17.81 9.16 9.73
CA ALA A 106 -17.51 8.48 8.47
C ALA A 106 -16.60 9.37 7.58
#